data_AF-A0A820H911-F1
#
_entry.id   AF-A0A820H911-F1
#
_cell.length_a   1.000
_cell.length_b   1.000
_cell.length_c   1.000
_cell.angle_alpha   90.00
_cell.angle_beta   90.00
_cell.angle_gamma   90.00
#
_symmetry.space_group_name_H-M   'P 1'
#
loop_
_entity.id
_entity.type
_entity.pdbx_description
1 polymer ?
#
loop_
_entity_poly.entity_id
_entity_poly.type
_entity_poly.pdbx_seq_one_letter_code
_entity_poly.pdbx_strand_id
1 'polypeptide(L)'
;VSLEKRTFRTFDFFNKLCSYLRPVTLAFFQVAWDTSVKNIFHNILGMKEPRYEFDFEPRYLPPQQFSVEMAPFHRYLEQYRDRKDVNEEVIKHYLKMTCPFNGYPNVPKYPLAAPNEKWVPDWYKYELVKYHKRQGKWKMMPF
;
A
#
# COMPACT_ATOMS: atom_id res chain seq x y z
N VAL A 1 -32.25 -5.10 10.27
CA VAL A 1 -32.36 -3.63 10.12
C VAL A 1 -32.16 -3.29 8.64
N SER A 2 -33.02 -2.50 8.00
CA SER A 2 -32.86 -2.16 6.56
C SER A 2 -32.09 -0.86 6.38
N LEU A 3 -31.05 -0.87 5.52
CA LEU A 3 -30.24 0.31 5.19
C LEU A 3 -31.00 1.29 4.30
N GLU A 4 -31.89 0.82 3.43
CA GLU A 4 -32.70 1.67 2.56
C GLU A 4 -33.59 2.63 3.35
N LYS A 5 -34.12 2.16 4.48
CA LYS A 5 -34.91 3.00 5.40
C LYS A 5 -34.08 4.07 6.11
N ARG A 6 -32.75 3.93 6.15
CA ARG A 6 -31.81 4.92 6.73
C ARG A 6 -31.31 5.92 5.69
N THR A 7 -31.51 5.68 4.39
CA THR A 7 -31.15 6.62 3.34
C THR A 7 -31.95 7.90 3.52
N PHE A 8 -31.27 8.98 3.88
CA PHE A 8 -31.90 10.24 4.23
C PHE A 8 -31.25 11.40 3.49
N ARG A 9 -32.07 12.23 2.85
CA ARG A 9 -31.65 13.46 2.18
C ARG A 9 -32.10 14.66 3.00
N THR A 10 -31.16 15.25 3.73
CA THR A 10 -31.37 16.43 4.60
C THR A 10 -32.07 17.58 3.86
N PHE A 11 -31.69 17.83 2.60
CA PHE A 11 -32.27 18.89 1.79
C PHE A 11 -33.80 18.76 1.61
N ASP A 12 -34.30 17.56 1.30
CA ASP A 12 -35.73 17.34 1.09
C ASP A 12 -36.51 17.46 2.41
N PHE A 13 -35.88 17.05 3.51
CA PHE A 13 -36.44 17.19 4.84
C PHE A 13 -36.60 18.66 5.24
N PHE A 14 -35.57 19.48 5.04
CA PHE A 14 -35.65 20.91 5.35
C PHE A 14 -36.64 21.64 4.45
N ASN A 15 -36.70 21.34 3.15
CA ASN A 15 -37.66 21.99 2.26
C ASN A 15 -39.12 21.77 2.69
N LYS A 16 -39.45 20.59 3.22
CA LYS A 16 -40.81 20.28 3.72
C LYS A 16 -41.14 21.00 5.02
N LEU A 17 -40.15 21.29 5.86
CA LEU A 17 -40.33 21.80 7.22
C LEU A 17 -39.80 23.23 7.43
N CYS A 18 -39.37 23.90 6.35
CA CYS A 18 -38.70 25.20 6.39
C CYS A 18 -39.54 26.29 7.10
N SER A 19 -40.87 26.18 7.04
CA SER A 19 -41.79 27.09 7.73
C SER A 19 -41.77 26.94 9.26
N TYR A 20 -41.40 25.77 9.78
CA TYR A 20 -41.49 25.43 11.21
C TYR A 20 -40.13 25.18 11.88
N LEU A 21 -39.11 24.83 11.11
CA LEU A 21 -37.82 24.39 11.64
C LEU A 21 -36.69 25.25 11.07
N ARG A 22 -35.91 25.87 11.97
CA ARG A 22 -34.71 26.63 11.62
C ARG A 22 -33.49 26.02 12.30
N PRO A 23 -32.44 25.62 11.56
CA PRO A 23 -31.21 25.14 12.16
C PRO A 23 -30.52 26.29 12.90
N VAL A 24 -30.10 26.05 14.13
CA VAL A 24 -29.45 27.05 14.99
C VAL A 24 -27.96 26.79 15.13
N THR A 25 -27.57 25.53 15.31
CA THR A 25 -26.18 25.11 15.56
C THR A 25 -25.79 23.93 14.69
N LEU A 26 -24.50 23.85 14.35
CA LEU A 26 -23.92 22.76 13.58
C LEU A 26 -22.72 22.20 14.33
N ALA A 27 -22.64 20.87 14.46
CA ALA A 27 -21.50 20.15 14.98
C ALA A 27 -21.29 18.87 14.18
N PHE A 28 -20.04 18.56 13.83
CA PHE A 28 -19.66 17.34 13.13
C PHE A 28 -18.24 16.91 13.53
N PHE A 29 -17.92 15.64 13.31
CA PHE A 29 -16.61 15.06 13.59
C PHE A 29 -16.21 14.06 12.50
N GLN A 30 -14.92 13.76 12.40
CA GLN A 30 -14.38 12.77 11.48
C GLN A 30 -14.15 11.44 12.20
N VAL A 31 -14.34 10.33 11.49
CA VAL A 31 -14.18 8.97 12.01
C VAL A 31 -13.39 8.15 11.00
N ALA A 32 -12.47 7.33 11.50
CA ALA A 32 -11.76 6.33 10.72
C ALA A 32 -12.30 4.93 11.03
N TRP A 33 -12.08 3.99 10.11
CA TRP A 33 -12.42 2.59 10.35
C TRP A 33 -11.62 2.04 11.54
N ASP A 34 -12.30 1.24 12.37
CA ASP A 34 -11.70 0.50 13.48
C ASP A 34 -12.26 -0.92 13.57
N THR A 35 -11.74 -1.72 14.50
CA THR A 35 -12.19 -3.11 14.69
C THR A 35 -13.63 -3.21 15.19
N SER A 36 -14.21 -2.14 15.77
CA SER A 36 -15.59 -2.16 16.27
C SER A 36 -16.62 -2.20 15.13
N VAL A 37 -16.29 -1.60 13.97
CA VAL A 37 -17.16 -1.58 12.77
C VAL A 37 -17.53 -2.99 12.31
N LYS A 38 -16.60 -3.93 12.43
CA LYS A 38 -16.81 -5.34 12.05
C LYS A 38 -17.96 -5.98 12.84
N ASN A 39 -18.04 -5.69 14.14
CA ASN A 39 -19.12 -6.18 15.00
C ASN A 39 -20.49 -5.64 14.56
N ILE A 40 -20.54 -4.37 14.15
CA ILE A 40 -21.77 -3.71 13.67
C ILE A 40 -22.27 -4.39 12.39
N PHE A 41 -21.40 -4.65 11.42
CA PHE A 41 -21.81 -5.30 10.16
C PHE A 41 -22.32 -6.72 10.38
N HIS A 42 -21.62 -7.53 11.18
CA HIS A 42 -21.99 -8.93 11.36
C HIS A 42 -23.17 -9.14 12.31
N ASN A 43 -23.21 -8.45 13.46
CA ASN A 43 -24.19 -8.73 14.50
C ASN A 43 -25.43 -7.81 14.44
N ILE A 44 -25.26 -6.54 14.08
CA ILE A 44 -26.37 -5.57 14.07
C ILE A 44 -27.04 -5.52 12.69
N LEU A 45 -26.23 -5.43 11.64
CA LEU A 45 -26.72 -5.35 10.26
C LEU A 45 -26.95 -6.72 9.64
N GLY A 46 -26.27 -7.78 10.13
CA GLY A 46 -26.43 -9.14 9.62
C GLY A 46 -25.91 -9.32 8.19
N MET A 47 -24.88 -8.56 7.80
CA MET A 47 -24.35 -8.55 6.44
C MET A 47 -22.83 -8.69 6.41
N LYS A 48 -22.29 -8.96 5.22
CA LYS A 48 -20.84 -9.01 5.01
C LYS A 48 -20.26 -7.59 4.99
N GLU A 49 -19.17 -7.37 5.71
CA GLU A 49 -18.43 -6.11 5.69
C GLU A 49 -17.87 -5.84 4.28
N PRO A 50 -18.19 -4.67 3.68
CA PRO A 50 -17.61 -4.28 2.41
C PRO A 50 -16.15 -3.86 2.60
N ARG A 51 -15.29 -4.24 1.65
CA ARG A 51 -13.88 -3.85 1.61
C ARG A 51 -13.63 -2.99 0.40
N TYR A 52 -13.02 -1.85 0.62
CA TYR A 52 -12.65 -0.92 -0.42
C TYR A 52 -11.14 -0.78 -0.40
N GLU A 53 -10.55 -0.79 -1.60
CA GLU A 53 -9.15 -0.46 -1.81
C GLU A 53 -9.11 0.75 -2.75
N PHE A 54 -8.20 1.66 -2.48
CA PHE A 54 -7.97 2.78 -3.38
C PHE A 54 -7.24 2.25 -4.61
N ASP A 55 -7.90 2.31 -5.77
CA ASP A 55 -7.29 1.94 -7.04
C ASP A 55 -6.50 3.14 -7.58
N PHE A 56 -5.17 3.03 -7.56
CA PHE A 56 -4.31 4.07 -8.11
C PHE A 56 -4.26 3.93 -9.61
N GLU A 57 -4.52 5.04 -10.33
CA GLU A 57 -4.30 5.07 -11.77
C GLU A 57 -2.88 4.59 -12.11
N PRO A 58 -2.73 3.69 -13.09
CA PRO A 58 -1.42 3.19 -13.47
C PRO A 58 -0.58 4.35 -13.98
N ARG A 59 0.68 4.42 -13.54
CA ARG A 59 1.62 5.42 -14.04
C ARG A 59 1.81 5.20 -15.54
N TYR A 60 1.64 6.25 -16.33
CA TYR A 60 1.98 6.22 -17.74
C TYR A 60 3.48 5.93 -17.90
N LEU A 61 3.80 4.90 -18.67
CA LEU A 61 5.16 4.54 -19.04
C LEU A 61 5.28 4.74 -20.57
N PRO A 62 6.15 5.66 -21.03
CA PRO A 62 6.39 5.83 -22.46
C PRO A 62 7.04 4.56 -23.03
N PRO A 63 6.90 4.23 -24.31
CA PRO A 63 7.53 3.05 -24.91
C PRO A 63 9.06 3.08 -24.71
N GLN A 64 9.65 1.90 -24.53
CA GLN A 64 11.09 1.78 -24.29
C GLN A 64 11.88 2.29 -25.50
N GLN A 65 12.82 3.19 -25.25
CA GLN A 65 13.75 3.76 -26.22
C GLN A 65 15.14 3.15 -26.01
N PHE A 66 15.88 3.00 -27.11
CA PHE A 66 17.21 2.39 -27.06
C PHE A 66 18.26 3.30 -26.41
N SER A 67 18.23 4.61 -26.68
CA SER A 67 19.11 5.60 -26.05
C SER A 67 18.30 6.64 -25.31
N VAL A 68 18.44 6.68 -23.98
CA VAL A 68 17.88 7.73 -23.13
C VAL A 68 19.03 8.50 -22.53
N GLU A 69 19.27 9.70 -23.05
CA GLU A 69 20.47 10.50 -22.72
C GLU A 69 20.50 10.99 -21.25
N MET A 70 19.36 10.99 -20.56
CA MET A 70 19.19 11.70 -19.28
C MET A 70 18.76 10.80 -18.11
N ALA A 71 18.54 9.49 -18.31
CA ALA A 71 18.07 8.60 -17.25
C ALA A 71 19.17 7.66 -16.75
N PRO A 72 19.33 7.49 -15.42
CA PRO A 72 20.25 6.50 -14.89
C PRO A 72 19.79 5.09 -15.32
N PHE A 73 20.66 4.35 -16.01
CA PHE A 73 20.33 3.08 -16.68
C PHE A 73 19.56 2.10 -15.77
N HIS A 74 19.97 1.95 -14.51
CA HIS A 74 19.34 1.01 -13.57
C HIS A 74 17.88 1.37 -13.29
N ARG A 75 17.53 2.66 -13.14
CA ARG A 75 16.13 3.07 -12.90
C ARG A 75 15.29 2.90 -14.14
N TYR A 76 15.88 3.21 -15.28
CA TYR A 76 15.21 3.12 -16.57
C TYR A 76 14.85 1.65 -16.86
N LEU A 77 15.83 0.75 -16.88
CA LEU A 77 15.60 -0.66 -17.19
C LEU A 77 14.68 -1.37 -16.19
N GLU A 78 14.70 -0.97 -14.91
CA GLU A 78 13.78 -1.50 -13.90
C GLU A 78 12.31 -1.10 -14.16
N GLN A 79 12.03 0.04 -14.82
CA GLN A 79 10.65 0.47 -15.11
C GLN A 79 9.97 -0.42 -16.15
N TYR A 80 10.74 -0.97 -17.09
CA TYR A 80 10.26 -1.78 -18.21
C TYR A 80 10.35 -3.29 -17.93
N ARG A 81 10.85 -3.68 -16.76
CA ARG A 81 11.02 -5.10 -16.45
C ARG A 81 9.68 -5.76 -16.18
N ASP A 82 9.51 -6.97 -16.66
CA ASP A 82 8.34 -7.77 -16.38
C ASP A 82 8.24 -8.11 -14.88
N ARG A 83 7.03 -8.01 -14.35
CA ARG A 83 6.76 -8.30 -12.93
C ARG A 83 7.09 -9.74 -12.55
N LYS A 84 6.99 -10.67 -13.50
CA LYS A 84 7.29 -12.10 -13.28
C LYS A 84 8.78 -12.30 -13.00
N ASP A 85 9.63 -11.70 -13.81
CA ASP A 85 11.09 -11.80 -13.67
C ASP A 85 11.56 -11.16 -12.36
N VAL A 86 11.00 -9.99 -12.03
CA VAL A 86 11.25 -9.31 -10.74
C VAL A 86 10.88 -10.21 -9.57
N ASN A 87 9.73 -10.89 -9.63
CA ASN A 87 9.31 -11.81 -8.57
C ASN A 87 10.21 -13.04 -8.49
N GLU A 88 10.62 -13.59 -9.63
CA GLU A 88 11.53 -14.73 -9.67
C GLU A 88 12.89 -14.38 -9.04
N GLU A 89 13.44 -13.20 -9.33
CA GLU A 89 14.67 -12.69 -8.69
C GLU A 89 14.52 -12.61 -7.16
N VAL A 90 13.42 -12.03 -6.68
CA VAL A 90 13.14 -11.87 -5.25
C VAL A 90 13.03 -13.22 -4.56
N ILE A 91 12.31 -14.17 -5.17
CA ILE A 91 12.15 -15.54 -4.64
C ILE A 91 13.49 -16.27 -4.63
N LYS A 92 14.27 -16.21 -5.71
CA LYS A 92 15.61 -16.82 -5.77
C LYS A 92 16.51 -16.25 -4.68
N HIS A 93 16.46 -14.94 -4.45
CA HIS A 93 17.22 -14.31 -3.38
C HIS A 93 16.76 -14.78 -1.99
N TYR A 94 15.45 -14.82 -1.77
CA TYR A 94 14.87 -15.33 -0.53
C TYR A 94 15.31 -16.76 -0.23
N LEU A 95 15.20 -17.66 -1.21
CA LEU A 95 15.59 -19.07 -1.08
C LEU A 95 17.08 -19.26 -0.82
N LYS A 96 17.94 -18.36 -1.33
CA LYS A 96 19.38 -18.38 -1.03
C LYS A 96 19.67 -18.02 0.43
N MET A 97 18.85 -17.16 1.04
CA MET A 97 19.02 -16.74 2.42
C MET A 97 18.43 -17.74 3.41
N THR A 98 17.26 -18.31 3.10
CA THR A 98 16.57 -19.23 4.00
C THR A 98 17.14 -20.62 3.92
N CYS A 99 17.60 -21.14 5.06
CA CYS A 99 17.86 -22.57 5.20
C CYS A 99 16.61 -23.27 5.74
N PRO A 100 16.20 -24.44 5.20
CA PRO A 100 15.02 -25.17 5.69
C PRO A 100 15.07 -25.51 7.19
N PHE A 101 16.27 -25.61 7.75
CA PHE A 101 16.51 -26.04 9.13
C PHE A 101 16.81 -24.88 10.11
N ASN A 102 17.48 -23.83 9.63
CA ASN A 102 17.98 -22.75 10.49
C ASN A 102 17.13 -21.47 10.40
N GLY A 103 16.05 -21.49 9.62
CA GLY A 103 15.17 -20.34 9.44
C GLY A 103 15.83 -19.20 8.67
N TYR A 104 15.34 -17.98 8.89
CA TYR A 104 15.85 -16.76 8.27
C TYR A 104 17.07 -16.24 9.05
N PRO A 105 18.13 -15.74 8.38
CA PRO A 105 19.28 -15.18 9.07
C PRO A 105 18.89 -13.93 9.88
N ASN A 106 19.48 -13.75 11.05
CA ASN A 106 19.22 -12.58 11.90
C ASN A 106 19.52 -11.28 11.14
N VAL A 107 18.49 -10.45 10.94
CA VAL A 107 18.66 -9.11 10.37
C VAL A 107 19.24 -8.19 11.45
N PRO A 108 20.28 -7.39 11.14
CA PRO A 108 20.80 -6.41 12.08
C PRO A 108 19.70 -5.45 12.53
N LYS A 109 19.66 -5.13 13.84
CA LYS A 109 18.70 -4.19 14.45
C LYS A 109 18.66 -2.83 13.71
N TYR A 110 19.80 -2.39 13.19
CA TYR A 110 19.95 -1.16 12.42
C TYR A 110 20.53 -1.47 11.03
N PRO A 111 19.69 -1.90 10.07
CA PRO A 111 20.18 -2.44 8.80
C PRO A 111 20.82 -1.37 7.91
N LEU A 112 20.54 -0.09 8.13
CA LEU A 112 21.19 1.01 7.40
C LEU A 112 22.51 1.47 8.03
N ALA A 113 22.79 1.10 9.28
CA ALA A 113 24.02 1.45 9.97
C ALA A 113 25.11 0.38 9.78
N ALA A 114 24.73 -0.82 9.35
CA ALA A 114 25.68 -1.87 9.03
C ALA A 114 26.55 -1.44 7.82
N PRO A 115 27.89 -1.47 7.94
CA PRO A 115 28.76 -1.16 6.81
C PRO A 115 28.62 -2.25 5.74
N ASN A 116 28.75 -1.86 4.48
CA ASN A 116 28.82 -2.83 3.38
C ASN A 116 30.14 -3.60 3.48
N GLU A 117 30.08 -4.93 3.51
CA GLU A 117 31.27 -5.80 3.66
C GLU A 117 32.26 -5.68 2.49
N LYS A 118 31.77 -5.31 1.30
CA LYS A 118 32.56 -5.24 0.05
C LYS A 118 32.27 -3.93 -0.69
N TRP A 119 33.25 -3.50 -1.50
CA TRP A 119 33.04 -2.40 -2.43
C TRP A 119 31.90 -2.74 -3.39
N VAL A 120 30.94 -1.81 -3.51
CA VAL A 120 29.77 -1.93 -4.39
C VAL A 120 29.60 -0.64 -5.20
N PRO A 121 29.18 -0.72 -6.47
CA PRO A 121 28.88 0.45 -7.28
C PRO A 121 27.82 1.35 -6.64
N ASP A 122 27.91 2.66 -6.86
CA ASP A 122 26.99 3.63 -6.23
C ASP A 122 25.53 3.41 -6.59
N TRP A 123 25.24 2.99 -7.82
CA TRP A 123 23.88 2.68 -8.23
C TRP A 123 23.31 1.47 -7.46
N TYR A 124 24.15 0.49 -7.10
CA TYR A 124 23.74 -0.69 -6.36
C TYR A 124 23.52 -0.39 -4.87
N LYS A 125 24.20 0.63 -4.32
CA LYS A 125 23.94 1.12 -2.95
C LYS A 125 22.48 1.54 -2.76
N TYR A 126 21.86 2.18 -3.76
CA TYR A 126 20.45 2.54 -3.69
C TYR A 126 19.53 1.31 -3.62
N GLU A 127 19.89 0.24 -4.32
CA GLU A 127 19.14 -1.02 -4.29
C GLU A 127 19.29 -1.73 -2.94
N LEU A 128 20.50 -1.76 -2.38
CA LEU A 128 20.77 -2.28 -1.03
C LEU A 128 19.95 -1.54 0.04
N VAL A 129 19.86 -0.21 -0.04
CA VAL A 129 19.03 0.58 0.88
C VAL A 129 17.55 0.19 0.77
N LYS A 130 17.03 -0.01 -0.45
CA LYS A 130 15.65 -0.48 -0.65
C LYS A 130 15.45 -1.89 -0.11
N TYR A 131 16.44 -2.76 -0.28
CA TYR A 131 16.44 -4.13 0.25
C TYR A 131 16.38 -4.13 1.78
N HIS A 132 17.24 -3.34 2.44
CA HIS A 132 17.25 -3.17 3.91
C HIS A 132 15.95 -2.58 4.45
N LYS A 133 15.30 -1.69 3.70
CA LYS A 133 14.01 -1.08 4.06
C LYS A 133 12.78 -1.92 3.69
N ARG A 134 12.95 -3.07 3.01
CA ARG A 134 11.85 -3.87 2.44
C ARG A 134 10.91 -3.05 1.55
N GLN A 135 11.50 -2.23 0.68
CA GLN A 135 10.77 -1.34 -0.23
C GLN A 135 10.81 -1.83 -1.67
N GLY A 136 9.77 -1.49 -2.44
CA GLY A 136 9.66 -1.86 -3.85
C GLY A 136 9.52 -3.37 -4.04
N LYS A 137 10.37 -3.96 -4.89
CA LYS A 137 10.36 -5.41 -5.16
C LYS A 137 10.65 -6.27 -3.92
N TRP A 138 11.32 -5.72 -2.92
CA TRP A 138 11.70 -6.43 -1.69
C TRP A 138 10.60 -6.48 -0.61
N LYS A 139 9.40 -5.94 -0.89
CA LYS A 139 8.29 -5.86 0.09
C LYS A 139 7.82 -7.22 0.59
N MET A 140 7.95 -8.26 -0.23
CA MET A 140 7.54 -9.63 0.14
C MET A 140 8.54 -10.36 1.04
N MET A 141 9.74 -9.81 1.26
CA MET A 141 10.72 -10.44 2.12
C MET A 141 10.41 -10.21 3.60
N PRO A 142 10.59 -11.23 4.46
CA PRO A 142 10.40 -11.08 5.90
C PRO A 142 11.47 -10.14 6.51
N PHE A 143 11.13 -9.57 7.67
CA PHE A 143 12.05 -8.81 8.53
C PHE A 143 12.82 -9.73 9.45
#